data_AF-A0A271LU58-F1
#
_entry.id   AF-A0A271LU58-F1
#
_cell.length_a   1.000
_cell.length_b   1.000
_cell.length_c   1.000
_cell.angle_alpha   90.00
_cell.angle_beta   90.00
_cell.angle_gamma   90.00
#
_symmetry.space_group_name_H-M   'P 1'
#
loop_
_entity.id
_entity.type
_entity.pdbx_description
1 polymer ?
#
loop_
_entity_poly.entity_id
_entity_poly.type
_entity_poly.pdbx_seq_one_letter_code
_entity_poly.pdbx_strand_id
1 'polypeptide(L)'
;MTDDSALRREMVDVCRRMNSSGINQGNAGNLSVRSSDGFLITPSSLPYETMTPEDIVEMDFDGTYVGRRPSSEWRFHRDILRERQEINVVLHCHSLYATTLACHHKTIPSFHYMTGVAGGTTIRCAEYATFGTQALSDNALVALKDRLACLLGQHGQISLGKTMEAALWLANEVETLSRMYVQALTLGEPPVLSDEEMARVIEQMKKMSYGQAPDPEGTNDLARPRGAAA
;
A
#
# COMPACT_ATOMS: atom_id res chain seq x y z
N MET A 1 -20.29 -18.69 -11.02
CA MET A 1 -18.84 -18.62 -10.80
C MET A 1 -18.26 -17.72 -11.86
N THR A 2 -17.85 -16.53 -11.46
CA THR A 2 -17.13 -15.60 -12.31
C THR A 2 -15.76 -16.21 -12.64
N ASP A 3 -15.34 -16.15 -13.91
CA ASP A 3 -14.02 -16.65 -14.30
C ASP A 3 -12.92 -15.69 -13.84
N ASP A 4 -12.46 -15.89 -12.61
CA ASP A 4 -11.40 -15.09 -11.99
C ASP A 4 -9.99 -15.64 -12.27
N SER A 5 -9.84 -16.54 -13.26
CA SER A 5 -8.59 -17.27 -13.53
C SER A 5 -7.41 -16.33 -13.84
N ALA A 6 -7.64 -15.25 -14.59
CA ALA A 6 -6.62 -14.26 -14.88
C ALA A 6 -6.20 -13.48 -13.63
N LEU A 7 -7.17 -13.10 -12.80
CA LEU A 7 -6.94 -12.33 -11.58
C LEU A 7 -6.14 -13.14 -10.55
N ARG A 8 -6.47 -14.43 -10.41
CA ARG A 8 -5.73 -15.36 -9.53
C ARG A 8 -4.27 -15.55 -9.97
N ARG A 9 -4.01 -15.62 -11.27
CA ARG A 9 -2.63 -15.66 -11.80
C ARG A 9 -1.86 -14.37 -11.47
N GLU A 10 -2.47 -13.21 -11.71
CA GLU A 10 -1.86 -11.92 -11.38
C GLU A 10 -1.52 -11.81 -9.88
N MET A 11 -2.42 -12.25 -8.99
CA MET A 11 -2.16 -12.27 -7.55
C MET A 11 -0.91 -13.07 -7.19
N VAL A 12 -0.78 -14.28 -7.75
CA VAL A 12 0.38 -15.14 -7.50
C VAL A 12 1.67 -14.47 -7.99
N ASP A 13 1.65 -13.88 -9.17
CA ASP A 13 2.81 -13.18 -9.73
C ASP A 13 3.21 -11.96 -8.90
N VAL A 14 2.23 -11.17 -8.43
CA VAL A 14 2.46 -10.01 -7.56
C VAL A 14 3.01 -10.44 -6.20
N CYS A 15 2.51 -11.53 -5.61
CA CYS A 15 3.05 -12.07 -4.36
C CYS A 15 4.52 -12.49 -4.51
N ARG A 16 4.88 -13.14 -5.62
CA ARG A 16 6.27 -13.50 -5.92
C ARG A 16 7.15 -12.27 -6.13
N ARG A 17 6.64 -11.24 -6.82
CA ARG A 17 7.34 -9.95 -6.99
C ARG A 17 7.51 -9.20 -5.68
N MET A 18 6.54 -9.30 -4.78
CA MET A 18 6.64 -8.76 -3.42
C MET A 18 7.80 -9.41 -2.67
N ASN A 19 7.95 -10.75 -2.72
CA ASN A 19 9.13 -11.43 -2.16
C ASN A 19 10.43 -11.02 -2.85
N SER A 20 10.48 -11.02 -4.19
CA SER A 20 11.72 -10.73 -4.92
C SER A 20 12.17 -9.27 -4.82
N SER A 21 11.26 -8.34 -4.51
CA SER A 21 11.59 -6.94 -4.19
C SER A 21 12.26 -6.75 -2.82
N GLY A 22 12.22 -7.78 -1.95
CA GLY A 22 12.81 -7.75 -0.62
C GLY A 22 11.96 -7.11 0.47
N ILE A 23 10.73 -6.65 0.15
CA ILE A 23 9.83 -6.03 1.13
C ILE A 23 8.98 -7.05 1.90
N ASN A 24 9.00 -8.32 1.51
CA ASN A 24 8.35 -9.41 2.23
C ASN A 24 9.28 -10.61 2.38
N GLN A 25 9.20 -11.28 3.52
CA GLN A 25 9.97 -12.50 3.80
C GLN A 25 9.02 -13.69 3.95
N GLY A 26 9.21 -14.70 3.12
CA GLY A 26 8.41 -15.93 3.13
C GLY A 26 6.93 -15.66 2.86
N ASN A 27 6.10 -15.96 3.85
CA ASN A 27 4.63 -15.94 3.79
C ASN A 27 4.00 -15.02 4.87
N ALA A 28 4.75 -14.01 5.34
CA ALA A 28 4.28 -13.07 6.35
C ALA A 28 3.21 -12.10 5.80
N GLY A 29 3.45 -11.54 4.61
CA GLY A 29 2.50 -10.66 3.94
C GLY A 29 1.27 -11.37 3.41
N ASN A 30 0.36 -10.60 2.84
CA ASN A 30 -0.83 -11.08 2.17
C ASN A 30 -1.38 -10.04 1.19
N LEU A 31 -2.16 -10.51 0.21
CA LEU A 31 -2.71 -9.69 -0.86
C LEU A 31 -4.17 -10.05 -1.06
N SER A 32 -5.03 -9.02 -1.17
CA SER A 32 -6.41 -9.20 -1.60
C SER A 32 -6.76 -8.29 -2.76
N VAL A 33 -7.72 -8.73 -3.57
CA VAL A 33 -8.32 -7.92 -4.64
C VAL A 33 -9.84 -8.08 -4.64
N ARG A 34 -10.56 -6.99 -4.86
CA ARG A 34 -12.01 -7.01 -5.06
C ARG A 34 -12.37 -7.89 -6.25
N SER A 35 -13.38 -8.72 -6.09
CA SER A 35 -14.04 -9.47 -7.17
C SER A 35 -15.52 -9.07 -7.21
N SER A 36 -16.27 -9.61 -8.18
CA SER A 36 -17.68 -9.32 -8.45
C SER A 36 -18.57 -9.30 -7.19
N ASP A 37 -18.60 -10.40 -6.43
CA ASP A 37 -19.51 -10.56 -5.28
C ASP A 37 -18.80 -10.44 -3.91
N GLY A 38 -17.48 -10.25 -3.92
CA GLY A 38 -16.65 -10.28 -2.72
C GLY A 38 -15.20 -9.87 -2.99
N PHE A 39 -14.26 -10.68 -2.53
CA PHE A 39 -12.83 -10.46 -2.77
C PHE A 39 -12.06 -11.78 -2.77
N LEU A 40 -10.95 -11.78 -3.51
CA LEU A 40 -9.96 -12.84 -3.48
C LEU A 40 -8.86 -12.46 -2.50
N ILE A 41 -8.32 -13.44 -1.76
CA ILE A 41 -7.22 -13.24 -0.83
C ILE A 41 -6.25 -14.42 -0.83
N THR A 42 -4.97 -14.15 -0.55
CA THR A 42 -3.97 -15.20 -0.34
C THR A 42 -4.36 -16.13 0.83
N PRO A 43 -4.09 -17.44 0.72
CA PRO A 43 -4.34 -18.40 1.79
C PRO A 43 -3.39 -18.20 2.99
N SER A 44 -3.77 -18.73 4.15
CA SER A 44 -2.92 -18.70 5.35
C SER A 44 -1.65 -19.53 5.15
N SER A 45 -0.50 -18.93 5.46
CA SER A 45 0.78 -19.62 5.69
C SER A 45 1.30 -20.47 4.52
N LEU A 46 0.88 -20.20 3.28
CA LEU A 46 1.41 -20.87 2.09
C LEU A 46 2.57 -20.04 1.50
N PRO A 47 3.76 -20.61 1.29
CA PRO A 47 4.86 -19.93 0.60
C PRO A 47 4.47 -19.49 -0.82
N TYR A 48 4.82 -18.27 -1.22
CA TYR A 48 4.46 -17.74 -2.53
C TYR A 48 5.15 -18.45 -3.69
N GLU A 49 6.30 -19.09 -3.42
CA GLU A 49 7.05 -19.87 -4.39
C GLU A 49 6.26 -21.09 -4.86
N THR A 50 5.49 -21.72 -3.96
CA THR A 50 4.70 -22.93 -4.24
C THR A 50 3.21 -22.68 -4.42
N MET A 51 2.73 -21.47 -4.12
CA MET A 51 1.33 -21.07 -4.28
C MET A 51 0.92 -21.09 -5.77
N THR A 52 -0.24 -21.69 -6.05
CA THR A 52 -0.87 -21.70 -7.38
C THR A 52 -2.16 -20.86 -7.39
N PRO A 53 -2.69 -20.48 -8.57
CA PRO A 53 -3.94 -19.72 -8.69
C PRO A 53 -5.15 -20.39 -8.00
N GLU A 54 -5.16 -21.72 -7.93
CA GLU A 54 -6.21 -22.53 -7.28
C GLU A 54 -6.16 -22.44 -5.75
N ASP A 55 -5.03 -22.05 -5.18
CA ASP A 55 -4.87 -21.88 -3.73
C ASP A 55 -5.45 -20.54 -3.23
N ILE A 56 -5.69 -19.58 -4.13
CA ILE A 56 -6.29 -18.28 -3.79
C ILE A 56 -7.71 -18.49 -3.24
N VAL A 57 -8.04 -17.80 -2.16
CA VAL A 57 -9.29 -17.98 -1.43
C VAL A 57 -10.30 -16.93 -1.87
N GLU A 58 -11.50 -17.37 -2.19
CA GLU A 58 -12.64 -16.50 -2.44
C GLU A 58 -13.38 -16.24 -1.14
N MET A 59 -13.69 -14.98 -0.84
CA MET A 59 -14.38 -14.55 0.36
C MET A 59 -15.49 -13.57 0.06
N ASP A 60 -16.61 -13.73 0.77
CA ASP A 60 -17.71 -12.78 0.77
C ASP A 60 -17.49 -11.69 1.84
N PHE A 61 -18.18 -10.56 1.69
CA PHE A 61 -18.12 -9.45 2.65
C PHE A 61 -18.78 -9.75 4.00
N ASP A 62 -19.51 -10.87 4.13
CA ASP A 62 -20.01 -11.37 5.42
C ASP A 62 -18.96 -12.24 6.16
N GLY A 63 -17.86 -12.58 5.50
CA GLY A 63 -16.77 -13.39 6.05
C GLY A 63 -16.85 -14.89 5.75
N THR A 64 -17.85 -15.35 4.97
CA THR A 64 -17.83 -16.71 4.42
C THR A 64 -16.74 -16.85 3.33
N TYR A 65 -16.27 -18.07 3.09
CA TYR A 65 -15.18 -18.32 2.14
C TYR A 65 -15.26 -19.71 1.49
N VAL A 66 -14.63 -19.85 0.33
CA VAL A 66 -14.53 -21.12 -0.43
C VAL A 66 -13.07 -21.50 -0.67
N GLY A 67 -12.76 -22.79 -0.51
CA GLY A 67 -11.43 -23.34 -0.77
C GLY A 67 -10.57 -23.44 0.49
N ARG A 68 -9.32 -22.98 0.40
CA ARG A 68 -8.38 -23.01 1.53
C ARG A 68 -8.78 -22.06 2.64
N ARG A 69 -8.15 -22.21 3.80
CA ARG A 69 -8.22 -21.22 4.88
C ARG A 69 -7.61 -19.89 4.39
N PRO A 70 -8.33 -18.76 4.44
CA PRO A 70 -7.80 -17.45 4.05
C PRO A 70 -6.70 -16.99 5.01
N SER A 71 -5.92 -15.97 4.61
CA SER A 71 -5.00 -15.26 5.52
C SER A 71 -5.66 -14.99 6.88
N SER A 72 -4.92 -15.13 7.98
CA SER A 72 -5.41 -14.80 9.33
C SER A 72 -5.87 -13.35 9.46
N GLU A 73 -5.43 -12.48 8.55
CA GLU A 73 -5.62 -11.03 8.57
C GLU A 73 -6.71 -10.53 7.63
N TRP A 74 -7.52 -11.43 7.07
CA TRP A 74 -8.59 -11.11 6.12
C TRP A 74 -9.56 -9.99 6.59
N ARG A 75 -9.70 -9.76 7.91
CA ARG A 75 -10.62 -8.76 8.47
C ARG A 75 -10.31 -7.34 8.01
N PHE A 76 -9.05 -6.90 8.06
CA PHE A 76 -8.71 -5.56 7.58
C PHE A 76 -8.85 -5.46 6.06
N HIS A 77 -8.53 -6.53 5.31
CA HIS A 77 -8.76 -6.54 3.86
C HIS A 77 -10.24 -6.32 3.54
N ARG A 78 -11.12 -7.10 4.19
CA ARG A 78 -12.56 -6.98 4.05
C ARG A 78 -13.04 -5.58 4.40
N ASP A 79 -12.68 -5.08 5.59
CA ASP A 79 -13.27 -3.83 6.09
C ASP A 79 -12.77 -2.62 5.30
N ILE A 80 -11.49 -2.60 4.91
CA ILE A 80 -10.94 -1.58 4.00
C ILE A 80 -11.67 -1.61 2.66
N LEU A 81 -11.83 -2.79 2.04
CA LEU A 81 -12.54 -2.92 0.76
C LEU A 81 -14.04 -2.58 0.89
N ARG A 82 -14.66 -2.73 2.06
CA ARG A 82 -16.06 -2.30 2.26
C ARG A 82 -16.18 -0.79 2.39
N GLU A 83 -15.30 -0.17 3.16
CA GLU A 83 -15.36 1.27 3.45
C GLU A 83 -14.84 2.12 2.29
N ARG A 84 -13.85 1.63 1.54
CA ARG A 84 -13.16 2.35 0.46
C ARG A 84 -13.50 1.74 -0.89
N GLN A 85 -14.67 2.08 -1.44
CA GLN A 85 -15.18 1.52 -2.70
C GLN A 85 -14.31 1.88 -3.92
N GLU A 86 -13.53 2.95 -3.85
CA GLU A 86 -12.58 3.35 -4.89
C GLU A 86 -11.28 2.54 -4.89
N ILE A 87 -11.07 1.70 -3.87
CA ILE A 87 -9.92 0.81 -3.72
C ILE A 87 -10.32 -0.60 -4.14
N ASN A 88 -9.42 -1.25 -4.89
CA ASN A 88 -9.61 -2.62 -5.36
C ASN A 88 -8.62 -3.59 -4.75
N VAL A 89 -7.46 -3.12 -4.29
CA VAL A 89 -6.36 -3.97 -3.81
C VAL A 89 -5.89 -3.50 -2.45
N VAL A 90 -5.68 -4.46 -1.56
CA VAL A 90 -5.04 -4.26 -0.26
C VAL A 90 -3.84 -5.20 -0.20
N LEU A 91 -2.65 -4.64 -0.03
CA LEU A 91 -1.40 -5.37 0.11
C LEU A 91 -0.83 -5.11 1.50
N HIS A 92 -0.47 -6.17 2.19
CA HIS A 92 0.18 -6.13 3.49
C HIS A 92 1.51 -6.88 3.43
N CYS A 93 2.54 -6.32 4.07
CA CYS A 93 3.84 -6.96 4.24
C CYS A 93 4.56 -6.46 5.49
N HIS A 94 5.57 -7.21 5.92
CA HIS A 94 6.44 -6.88 7.06
C HIS A 94 7.79 -6.38 6.54
N SER A 95 7.78 -5.27 5.81
CA SER A 95 9.00 -4.71 5.21
C SER A 95 9.92 -4.12 6.30
N LEU A 96 11.23 -4.26 6.14
CA LEU A 96 12.19 -4.12 7.24
C LEU A 96 12.15 -2.73 7.91
N TYR A 97 12.27 -1.67 7.13
CA TYR A 97 12.35 -0.31 7.68
C TYR A 97 10.99 0.23 8.08
N ALA A 98 9.93 -0.08 7.33
CA ALA A 98 8.56 0.28 7.71
C ALA A 98 8.19 -0.39 9.05
N THR A 99 8.51 -1.67 9.20
CA THR A 99 8.30 -2.41 10.45
C THR A 99 9.17 -1.87 11.58
N THR A 100 10.41 -1.45 11.30
CA THR A 100 11.29 -0.79 12.29
C THR A 100 10.62 0.46 12.87
N LEU A 101 10.06 1.34 12.02
CA LEU A 101 9.34 2.52 12.48
C LEU A 101 8.03 2.15 13.20
N ALA A 102 7.32 1.15 12.71
CA ALA A 102 6.08 0.66 13.31
C ALA A 102 6.30 0.07 14.71
N CYS A 103 7.43 -0.60 14.95
CA CYS A 103 7.83 -1.08 16.27
C CYS A 103 8.04 0.06 17.29
N HIS A 104 8.31 1.26 16.79
CA HIS A 104 8.45 2.49 17.59
C HIS A 104 7.21 3.39 17.54
N HIS A 105 6.09 2.94 16.95
CA HIS A 105 4.87 3.74 16.78
C HIS A 105 5.12 5.08 16.08
N LYS A 106 6.12 5.13 15.19
CA LYS A 106 6.51 6.37 14.51
C LYS A 106 5.67 6.59 13.25
N THR A 107 4.97 7.72 13.22
CA THR A 107 4.41 8.28 11.98
C THR A 107 5.55 8.85 11.13
N ILE A 108 5.50 8.63 9.81
CA ILE A 108 6.45 9.22 8.85
C ILE A 108 5.91 10.60 8.45
N PRO A 109 6.61 11.70 8.76
CA PRO A 109 6.20 13.05 8.36
C PRO A 109 6.55 13.33 6.89
N SER A 110 6.13 14.47 6.36
CA SER A 110 6.54 14.99 5.04
C SER A 110 8.00 15.47 5.00
N PHE A 111 8.94 14.66 5.50
CA PHE A 111 10.39 14.91 5.41
C PHE A 111 10.89 14.83 3.96
N HIS A 112 10.13 14.16 3.09
CA HIS A 112 10.35 14.06 1.67
C HIS A 112 9.01 14.18 0.92
N TYR A 113 9.00 14.89 -0.21
CA TYR A 113 7.77 15.19 -0.96
C TYR A 113 7.00 13.93 -1.42
N MET A 114 7.71 12.83 -1.67
CA MET A 114 7.10 11.54 -2.03
C MET A 114 6.22 10.95 -0.93
N THR A 115 6.25 11.45 0.32
CA THR A 115 5.26 11.09 1.34
C THR A 115 3.82 11.34 0.85
N GLY A 116 3.64 12.32 -0.05
CA GLY A 116 2.36 12.65 -0.68
C GLY A 116 1.70 11.50 -1.44
N VAL A 117 2.48 10.51 -1.91
CA VAL A 117 1.96 9.35 -2.66
C VAL A 117 1.10 8.43 -1.79
N ALA A 118 1.23 8.52 -0.46
CA ALA A 118 0.34 7.87 0.50
C ALA A 118 -1.00 8.60 0.68
N GLY A 119 -1.31 9.61 -0.15
CA GLY A 119 -2.58 10.32 -0.18
C GLY A 119 -2.70 11.49 0.80
N GLY A 120 -1.63 11.87 1.50
CA GLY A 120 -1.63 13.00 2.42
C GLY A 120 -0.22 13.39 2.87
N THR A 121 -0.12 14.18 3.93
CA THR A 121 1.16 14.75 4.40
C THR A 121 1.95 13.82 5.32
N THR A 122 1.41 12.64 5.62
CA THR A 122 2.00 11.67 6.56
C THR A 122 1.65 10.23 6.19
N ILE A 123 2.51 9.28 6.56
CA ILE A 123 2.18 7.84 6.66
C ILE A 123 2.01 7.52 8.14
N ARG A 124 0.77 7.35 8.58
CA ARG A 124 0.42 7.16 10.01
C ARG A 124 0.77 5.75 10.46
N CYS A 125 1.11 5.60 11.74
CA CYS A 125 1.18 4.30 12.39
C CYS A 125 -0.12 4.04 13.17
N ALA A 126 -0.77 2.91 12.90
CA ALA A 126 -1.94 2.46 13.65
C ALA A 126 -1.53 1.91 15.03
N GLU A 127 -2.42 2.07 16.01
CA GLU A 127 -2.26 1.46 17.34
C GLU A 127 -2.15 -0.07 17.25
N TYR A 128 -1.37 -0.66 18.15
CA TYR A 128 -1.21 -2.11 18.21
C TYR A 128 -2.52 -2.83 18.57
N ALA A 129 -2.77 -3.92 17.88
CA ALA A 129 -3.69 -4.97 18.31
C ALA A 129 -3.18 -6.31 17.78
N THR A 130 -3.57 -7.41 18.42
CA THR A 130 -3.16 -8.74 18.01
C THR A 130 -3.61 -9.03 16.57
N PHE A 131 -2.73 -9.62 15.75
CA PHE A 131 -3.03 -9.95 14.36
C PHE A 131 -4.31 -10.79 14.21
N GLY A 132 -5.01 -10.57 13.10
CA GLY A 132 -6.26 -11.26 12.79
C GLY A 132 -7.47 -10.88 13.66
N THR A 133 -7.34 -9.94 14.60
CA THR A 133 -8.47 -9.44 15.41
C THR A 133 -9.25 -8.34 14.70
N GLN A 134 -10.50 -8.12 15.11
CA GLN A 134 -11.29 -6.97 14.65
C GLN A 134 -10.65 -5.64 15.09
N ALA A 135 -10.07 -5.59 16.31
CA ALA A 135 -9.41 -4.38 16.81
C ALA A 135 -8.25 -3.91 15.90
N LEU A 136 -7.47 -4.83 15.31
CA LEU A 136 -6.43 -4.46 14.35
C LEU A 136 -7.04 -3.85 13.08
N SER A 137 -8.16 -4.38 12.62
CA SER A 137 -8.91 -3.84 11.48
C SER A 137 -9.38 -2.42 11.74
N ASP A 138 -10.01 -2.20 12.90
CA ASP A 138 -10.54 -0.90 13.30
C ASP A 138 -9.40 0.14 13.41
N ASN A 139 -8.26 -0.24 13.99
CA ASN A 139 -7.08 0.62 14.09
C ASN A 139 -6.48 0.96 12.72
N ALA A 140 -6.42 -0.01 11.81
CA ALA A 140 -5.93 0.20 10.45
C ALA A 140 -6.82 1.20 9.68
N LEU A 141 -8.14 1.10 9.79
CA LEU A 141 -9.08 2.03 9.16
C LEU A 141 -8.87 3.47 9.66
N VAL A 142 -8.68 3.66 10.96
CA VAL A 142 -8.37 4.99 11.53
C VAL A 142 -7.09 5.57 10.92
N ALA A 143 -6.02 4.78 10.83
CA ALA A 143 -4.76 5.23 10.24
C ALA A 143 -4.89 5.52 8.73
N LEU A 144 -5.72 4.74 8.03
CA LEU A 144 -5.95 4.82 6.58
C LEU A 144 -6.97 5.88 6.16
N LYS A 145 -7.65 6.56 7.10
CA LYS A 145 -8.57 7.65 6.78
C LYS A 145 -7.87 8.72 5.93
N ASP A 146 -8.36 8.94 4.72
CA ASP A 146 -7.75 9.86 3.73
C ASP A 146 -6.27 9.55 3.44
N ARG A 147 -5.91 8.26 3.49
CA ARG A 147 -4.58 7.74 3.13
C ARG A 147 -4.73 6.51 2.24
N LEU A 148 -3.64 6.20 1.55
CA LEU A 148 -3.43 5.00 0.73
C LEU A 148 -2.42 4.03 1.37
N ALA A 149 -1.69 4.44 2.41
CA ALA A 149 -0.81 3.56 3.14
C ALA A 149 -0.75 3.93 4.62
N CYS A 150 -0.48 2.93 5.46
CA CYS A 150 -0.20 3.10 6.89
C CYS A 150 0.78 2.05 7.39
N LEU A 151 1.39 2.33 8.53
CA LEU A 151 2.10 1.35 9.34
C LEU A 151 1.13 0.74 10.37
N LEU A 152 1.46 -0.46 10.85
CA LEU A 152 0.74 -1.16 11.91
C LEU A 152 1.69 -1.36 13.10
N GLY A 153 1.38 -0.77 14.26
CA GLY A 153 2.22 -0.80 15.46
C GLY A 153 2.74 -2.21 15.79
N GLN A 154 4.06 -2.34 16.00
CA GLN A 154 4.78 -3.62 16.17
C GLN A 154 4.40 -4.74 15.17
N HIS A 155 4.12 -4.41 13.91
CA HIS A 155 3.62 -5.40 12.97
C HIS A 155 4.17 -5.27 11.55
N GLY A 156 3.80 -4.22 10.80
CA GLY A 156 4.14 -4.12 9.38
C GLY A 156 3.54 -2.90 8.70
N GLN A 157 3.24 -3.00 7.42
CA GLN A 157 2.58 -1.94 6.64
C GLN A 157 1.39 -2.44 5.83
N ILE A 158 0.47 -1.54 5.51
CA ILE A 158 -0.62 -1.75 4.54
C ILE A 158 -0.49 -0.70 3.44
N SER A 159 -0.62 -1.12 2.19
CA SER A 159 -0.69 -0.26 1.01
C SER A 159 -1.92 -0.59 0.16
N LEU A 160 -2.60 0.44 -0.31
CA LEU A 160 -3.86 0.37 -1.04
C LEU A 160 -3.66 0.74 -2.51
N GLY A 161 -4.40 0.09 -3.41
CA GLY A 161 -4.30 0.37 -4.84
C GLY A 161 -5.60 0.15 -5.61
N LYS A 162 -5.71 0.80 -6.77
CA LYS A 162 -6.74 0.49 -7.77
C LYS A 162 -6.39 -0.73 -8.62
N THR A 163 -5.11 -1.05 -8.69
CA THR A 163 -4.53 -2.21 -9.37
C THR A 163 -3.48 -2.85 -8.46
N MET A 164 -3.13 -4.12 -8.72
CA MET A 164 -2.12 -4.80 -7.90
C MET A 164 -0.74 -4.18 -8.07
N GLU A 165 -0.43 -3.73 -9.29
CA GLU A 165 0.80 -2.99 -9.58
C GLU A 165 0.90 -1.72 -8.75
N ALA A 166 -0.18 -0.93 -8.67
CA ALA A 166 -0.18 0.31 -7.89
C ALA A 166 0.01 0.05 -6.38
N ALA A 167 -0.62 -1.00 -5.84
CA ALA A 167 -0.46 -1.39 -4.44
C ALA A 167 0.97 -1.87 -4.15
N LEU A 168 1.56 -2.68 -5.04
CA LEU A 168 2.95 -3.16 -4.90
C LEU A 168 3.95 -2.00 -5.02
N TRP A 169 3.76 -1.10 -5.99
CA TRP A 169 4.60 0.08 -6.13
C TRP A 169 4.56 0.94 -4.86
N LEU A 170 3.36 1.21 -4.32
CA LEU A 170 3.21 2.01 -3.10
C LEU A 170 3.88 1.33 -1.89
N ALA A 171 3.76 0.01 -1.75
CA ALA A 171 4.41 -0.73 -0.68
C ALA A 171 5.95 -0.62 -0.73
N ASN A 172 6.53 -0.66 -1.93
CA ASN A 172 7.96 -0.44 -2.15
C ASN A 172 8.37 1.01 -1.84
N GLU A 173 7.54 1.98 -2.19
CA GLU A 173 7.81 3.39 -1.91
C GLU A 173 7.72 3.69 -0.40
N VAL A 174 6.75 3.10 0.31
CA VAL A 174 6.65 3.18 1.78
C VAL A 174 7.90 2.61 2.44
N GLU A 175 8.41 1.47 1.98
CA GLU A 175 9.67 0.90 2.49
C GLU A 175 10.88 1.80 2.20
N THR A 176 10.94 2.38 1.00
CA THR A 176 12.01 3.30 0.60
C THR A 176 12.01 4.57 1.46
N LEU A 177 10.85 5.19 1.63
CA LEU A 177 10.66 6.35 2.51
C LEU A 177 10.98 6.01 3.96
N SER A 178 10.57 4.83 4.44
CA SER A 178 10.88 4.36 5.79
C SER A 178 12.40 4.23 6.00
N ARG A 179 13.11 3.63 5.03
CA ARG A 179 14.57 3.51 5.06
C ARG A 179 15.25 4.88 5.08
N MET A 180 14.83 5.77 4.20
CA MET A 180 15.35 7.13 4.13
C MET A 180 15.11 7.88 5.45
N TYR A 181 13.92 7.77 6.04
CA TYR A 181 13.59 8.44 7.29
C TYR A 181 14.43 7.91 8.46
N VAL A 182 14.54 6.58 8.61
CA VAL A 182 15.41 5.95 9.62
C VAL A 182 16.87 6.42 9.48
N GLN A 183 17.38 6.50 8.24
CA GLN A 183 18.73 6.99 7.99
C GLN A 183 18.87 8.50 8.25
N ALA A 184 17.90 9.32 7.85
CA ALA A 184 17.89 10.75 8.12
C ALA A 184 17.94 11.04 9.63
N LEU A 185 17.18 10.28 10.43
CA LEU A 185 17.16 10.38 11.89
C LEU A 185 18.54 10.18 12.55
N THR A 186 19.47 9.49 11.89
CA THR A 186 20.85 9.34 12.39
C THR A 186 21.66 10.64 12.32
N LEU A 187 21.25 11.58 11.46
CA LEU A 187 21.81 12.93 11.33
C LEU A 187 21.08 13.95 12.21
N GLY A 188 19.92 13.57 12.78
CA GLY A 188 19.00 14.43 13.51
C GLY A 188 17.58 14.40 12.90
N GLU A 189 16.64 15.13 13.50
CA GLU A 189 15.29 15.26 12.94
C GLU A 189 15.35 16.04 11.61
N PRO A 190 14.91 15.45 10.47
CA PRO A 190 14.93 16.14 9.20
C PRO A 190 13.89 17.27 9.17
N PRO A 191 14.11 18.34 8.38
CA PRO A 191 13.08 19.34 8.13
C PRO A 191 11.87 18.71 7.44
N VAL A 192 10.69 19.26 7.71
CA VAL A 192 9.41 18.77 7.20
C VAL A 192 8.79 19.82 6.30
N LEU A 193 8.31 19.41 5.13
CA LEU A 193 7.57 20.29 4.21
C LEU A 193 6.23 20.69 4.84
N SER A 194 5.87 21.96 4.70
CA SER A 194 4.59 22.48 5.20
C SER A 194 3.40 21.80 4.51
N ASP A 195 2.24 21.80 5.17
CA ASP A 195 1.02 21.26 4.57
C ASP A 195 0.61 22.02 3.29
N GLU A 196 0.91 23.32 3.21
CA GLU A 196 0.67 24.12 2.00
C GLU A 196 1.54 23.62 0.83
N GLU A 197 2.83 23.40 1.07
CA GLU A 197 3.74 22.90 0.03
C GLU A 197 3.36 21.47 -0.38
N MET A 198 3.02 20.62 0.59
CA MET A 198 2.54 19.27 0.30
C MET A 198 1.22 19.26 -0.48
N ALA A 199 0.34 20.25 -0.28
CA ALA A 199 -0.87 20.38 -1.08
C ALA A 199 -0.54 20.64 -2.56
N ARG A 200 0.44 21.51 -2.85
CA ARG A 200 0.93 21.76 -4.22
C ARG A 200 1.54 20.50 -4.84
N VAL A 201 2.41 19.81 -4.08
CA VAL A 201 3.01 18.53 -4.50
C VAL A 201 1.94 17.49 -4.85
N ILE A 202 0.93 17.31 -3.99
CA ILE A 202 -0.13 16.32 -4.20
C ILE A 202 -0.98 16.70 -5.42
N GLU A 203 -1.26 17.99 -5.65
CA GLU A 203 -1.94 18.45 -6.86
C GLU A 203 -1.13 18.15 -8.11
N GLN A 204 0.17 18.41 -8.09
CA GLN A 204 1.08 18.13 -9.19
C GLN A 204 1.16 16.62 -9.50
N MET A 205 1.27 15.77 -8.47
CA MET A 205 1.22 14.30 -8.63
C MET A 205 -0.07 13.84 -9.31
N LYS A 206 -1.22 14.44 -8.95
CA LYS A 206 -2.50 14.13 -9.59
C LYS A 206 -2.48 14.50 -11.08
N LYS A 207 -2.01 15.69 -11.44
CA LYS A 207 -1.89 16.11 -12.86
C LYS A 207 -0.99 15.15 -13.65
N MET A 208 0.14 14.76 -13.08
CA MET A 208 1.08 13.80 -13.70
C MET A 208 0.47 12.42 -13.93
N SER A 209 -0.40 11.95 -13.04
CA SER A 209 -1.12 10.68 -13.23
C SER A 209 -2.06 10.68 -14.45
N TYR A 210 -2.46 11.86 -14.94
CA TYR A 210 -3.24 12.03 -16.19
C TYR A 210 -2.36 12.28 -17.43
N GLY A 211 -1.04 12.03 -17.33
CA GLY A 211 -0.09 12.19 -18.44
C GLY A 211 0.31 13.63 -18.74
N GLN A 212 0.05 14.57 -17.82
CA GLN A 212 0.47 15.96 -17.94
C GLN A 212 1.82 16.18 -17.26
N ALA A 213 2.68 17.02 -17.85
CA ALA A 213 3.89 17.46 -17.15
C ALA A 213 3.51 18.43 -16.01
N PRO A 214 4.36 18.58 -14.99
CA PRO A 214 4.23 19.70 -14.06
C PRO A 214 4.14 21.04 -14.79
N ASP A 215 3.25 21.92 -14.33
CA ASP A 215 3.29 23.32 -14.72
C ASP A 215 4.57 23.93 -14.09
N PRO A 216 5.47 24.58 -14.84
CA PRO A 216 6.60 25.26 -14.25
C PRO A 216 6.11 26.43 -13.40
N GLU A 217 6.39 26.39 -12.10
CA GLU A 217 6.12 27.54 -11.24
C GLU A 217 7.11 28.66 -11.54
N GLY A 218 6.60 29.80 -12.02
CA GLY A 218 7.38 31.02 -12.18
C GLY A 218 8.41 31.00 -13.32
N THR A 219 8.38 30.02 -14.22
CA THR A 219 9.27 29.99 -15.39
C THR A 219 8.51 29.67 -16.69
N ASN A 220 8.98 30.21 -17.81
CA ASN A 220 8.48 29.85 -19.15
C ASN A 220 9.37 28.77 -19.83
N ASP A 221 10.24 28.12 -19.06
CA ASP A 221 11.18 27.11 -19.55
C ASP A 221 10.49 25.75 -19.62
N LEU A 222 9.65 25.59 -20.63
CA LEU A 222 8.85 24.39 -20.87
C LEU A 222 9.63 23.38 -21.72
N ALA A 223 9.58 22.11 -21.34
CA ALA A 223 10.06 21.02 -22.20
C ALA A 223 9.21 20.97 -23.47
N ARG A 224 9.84 21.15 -24.64
CA ARG A 224 9.18 21.14 -25.95
C ARG A 224 9.69 19.98 -26.80
N PRO A 225 8.81 19.31 -27.57
CA PRO A 225 9.26 18.34 -28.56
C PRO A 225 10.20 19.01 -29.56
N ARG A 226 11.27 18.31 -29.94
CA ARG A 226 12.18 18.80 -30.99
C ARG A 226 11.38 19.00 -32.27
N GLY A 227 11.26 20.26 -32.72
CA GLY A 227 10.53 20.63 -33.95
C GLY A 227 9.17 21.30 -33.75
N ALA A 228 8.68 21.49 -32.52
CA ALA A 228 7.55 22.38 -32.28
C ALA A 228 8.04 23.85 -32.38
N ALA A 229 7.44 24.64 -33.29
CA ALA A 229 7.76 26.05 -33.43
C ALA A 229 7.48 26.81 -32.12
N ALA A 230 8.32 27.82 -31.84
CA ALA A 230 8.40 28.51 -30.55
C ALA A 230 7.12 29.26 -30.16
#